data_AF-A0A6G3ZLX8-F1
#
_entry.id   AF-A0A6G3ZLX8-F1
#
_cell.length_a   1.000
_cell.length_b   1.000
_cell.length_c   1.000
_cell.angle_alpha   90.00
_cell.angle_beta   90.00
_cell.angle_gamma   90.00
#
_symmetry.space_group_name_H-M   'P 1'
#
loop_
_entity.id
_entity.type
_entity.pdbx_description
1 polymer ?
#
loop_
_entity_poly.entity_id
_entity_poly.type
_entity_poly.pdbx_seq_one_letter_code
_entity_poly.pdbx_strand_id
1 'polypeptide(L)'
;MSDPDLEELRQQTQRTDRLAEPASREDESDDLVEDLVDALAAIDSGEQAKTFAARDESVTALLTTLAEREQDLEAVGTSLQSALGRDVDRDALDRSEVVRLAVRLGLREAAPEYLDLLADASGEYARRNF
;
A
#
# COMPACT_ATOMS: atom_id res chain seq x y z
N MET A 1 57.31 -14.01 19.94
CA MET A 1 57.12 -12.93 18.95
C MET A 1 55.65 -13.01 18.56
N SER A 2 54.81 -12.29 19.29
CA SER A 2 53.35 -12.27 19.04
C SER A 2 53.09 -11.37 17.84
N ASP A 3 52.37 -11.88 16.84
CA ASP A 3 52.00 -11.15 15.63
C ASP A 3 51.11 -9.95 15.98
N PRO A 4 51.63 -8.71 15.89
CA PRO A 4 50.85 -7.50 16.17
C PRO A 4 49.80 -7.21 15.08
N ASP A 5 49.91 -7.83 13.91
CA ASP A 5 49.04 -7.56 12.76
C ASP A 5 47.65 -8.20 12.89
N LEU A 6 47.53 -9.39 13.50
CA LEU A 6 46.24 -10.09 13.60
C LEU A 6 45.26 -9.45 14.59
N GLU A 7 45.78 -8.78 15.61
CA GLU A 7 44.98 -8.13 16.65
C GLU A 7 44.49 -6.73 16.19
N GLU A 8 45.26 -6.05 15.34
CA GLU A 8 44.83 -4.83 14.65
C GLU A 8 43.78 -5.12 13.57
N LEU A 9 43.95 -6.19 12.78
CA LEU A 9 42.99 -6.63 11.77
C LEU A 9 41.64 -7.05 12.38
N ARG A 10 41.63 -7.70 13.55
CA ARG A 10 40.38 -8.03 14.29
C ARG A 10 39.66 -6.81 14.83
N GLN A 11 40.40 -5.78 15.25
CA GLN A 11 39.80 -4.54 15.77
C GLN A 11 39.22 -3.67 14.65
N GLN A 12 39.83 -3.69 13.45
CA GLN A 12 39.26 -3.02 12.29
C GLN A 12 37.98 -3.72 11.79
N THR A 13 37.95 -5.06 11.74
CA THR A 13 36.74 -5.78 11.29
C THR A 13 35.60 -5.72 12.32
N GLN A 14 35.88 -5.76 13.63
CA GLN A 14 34.85 -5.61 14.67
C GLN A 14 34.20 -4.22 14.74
N ARG A 15 34.88 -3.18 14.26
CA ARG A 15 34.39 -1.80 14.30
C ARG A 15 33.57 -1.43 13.07
N THR A 16 33.81 -2.10 11.94
CA THR A 16 33.07 -1.89 10.69
C THR A 16 31.78 -2.72 10.59
N ASP A 17 31.67 -3.81 11.35
CA ASP A 17 30.48 -4.69 11.32
C ASP A 17 29.33 -4.21 12.23
N ARG A 18 29.62 -3.31 13.19
CA ARG A 18 28.65 -2.84 14.22
C ARG A 18 27.95 -1.51 13.91
N LEU A 19 28.16 -0.97 12.71
CA LEU A 19 27.65 0.35 12.29
C LEU A 19 26.92 0.30 10.93
N ALA A 20 26.59 -0.90 10.46
CA ALA A 20 25.80 -1.11 9.24
C ALA A 20 24.57 -1.99 9.53
N GLU A 21 23.93 -1.75 10.67
CA GLU A 21 22.56 -2.22 10.92
C GLU A 21 21.57 -1.30 10.17
N PRO A 22 20.58 -1.83 9.44
CA PRO A 22 19.64 -1.07 8.62
C PRO A 22 18.52 -0.45 9.47
N ALA A 23 18.82 0.04 10.67
CA ALA A 23 17.82 0.53 11.63
C ALA A 23 16.92 1.64 11.03
N SER A 24 17.46 2.45 10.11
CA SER A 24 16.73 3.60 9.56
C SER A 24 15.51 3.25 8.70
N ARG A 25 15.44 2.07 8.07
CA ARG A 25 14.28 1.71 7.23
C ARG A 25 13.16 1.02 7.99
N GLU A 26 13.50 0.27 9.03
CA GLU A 26 12.53 -0.42 9.88
C GLU A 26 11.78 0.60 10.75
N ASP A 27 12.49 1.56 11.33
CA ASP A 27 11.89 2.66 12.09
C ASP A 27 10.95 3.52 11.22
N GLU A 28 11.35 3.86 9.99
CA GLU A 28 10.51 4.62 9.05
C GLU A 28 9.25 3.86 8.59
N SER A 29 9.33 2.53 8.46
CA SER A 29 8.15 1.72 8.11
C SER A 29 7.17 1.59 9.27
N ASP A 30 7.65 1.46 10.50
CA ASP A 30 6.80 1.40 11.70
C ASP A 30 6.08 2.73 11.92
N ASP A 31 6.77 3.86 11.74
CA ASP A 31 6.17 5.20 11.79
C ASP A 31 5.03 5.33 10.75
N LEU A 32 5.25 4.87 9.52
CA LEU A 32 4.22 4.92 8.47
C LEU A 32 3.03 4.01 8.78
N VAL A 33 3.24 2.84 9.41
CA VAL A 33 2.16 1.96 9.84
C VAL A 33 1.30 2.66 10.90
N GLU A 34 1.92 3.30 11.90
CA GLU A 34 1.19 4.07 12.92
C GLU A 34 0.40 5.23 12.30
N ASP A 35 1.00 6.00 11.39
CA ASP A 35 0.31 7.07 10.66
C ASP A 35 -0.91 6.55 9.89
N LEU A 36 -0.81 5.36 9.28
CA LEU A 36 -1.93 4.71 8.60
C LEU A 36 -3.01 4.23 9.59
N VAL A 37 -2.64 3.72 10.76
CA VAL A 37 -3.59 3.33 11.83
C VAL A 37 -4.38 4.55 12.29
N ASP A 38 -3.71 5.67 12.52
CA ASP A 38 -4.35 6.93 12.93
C ASP A 38 -5.29 7.46 11.83
N ALA A 39 -4.86 7.40 10.56
CA ALA A 39 -5.70 7.77 9.43
C ALA A 39 -6.96 6.88 9.33
N LEU A 40 -6.84 5.57 9.55
CA LEU A 40 -7.98 4.65 9.60
C LEU A 40 -8.93 4.99 10.75
N ALA A 41 -8.40 5.31 11.93
CA ALA A 41 -9.18 5.73 13.08
C ALA A 41 -9.94 7.04 12.85
N ALA A 42 -9.29 8.04 12.23
CA ALA A 42 -9.93 9.30 11.85
C ALA A 42 -11.05 9.09 10.81
N ILE A 43 -10.85 8.17 9.87
CA ILE A 43 -11.87 7.80 8.88
C ILE A 43 -13.07 7.09 9.53
N ASP A 44 -12.83 6.20 10.50
CA ASP A 44 -13.89 5.46 11.18
C ASP A 44 -14.69 6.35 12.15
N SER A 45 -14.01 7.23 12.88
CA SER A 45 -14.64 8.22 13.78
C SER A 45 -15.48 9.27 13.04
N GLY A 46 -15.26 9.43 11.74
CA GLY A 46 -15.89 10.44 10.90
C GLY A 46 -15.18 11.79 10.93
N GLU A 47 -14.01 11.89 11.58
CA GLU A 47 -13.13 13.07 11.50
C GLU A 47 -12.63 13.29 10.07
N GLN A 48 -12.32 12.21 9.35
CA GLN A 48 -11.94 12.23 7.94
C GLN A 48 -12.97 11.50 7.07
N ALA A 49 -13.19 12.02 5.86
CA ALA A 49 -14.09 11.40 4.90
C ALA A 49 -13.52 10.08 4.33
N LYS A 50 -14.40 9.11 4.07
CA LYS A 50 -14.09 7.83 3.39
C LYS A 50 -13.85 7.98 1.87
N THR A 51 -13.98 9.19 1.34
CA THR A 51 -13.95 9.48 -0.09
C THR A 51 -12.58 10.01 -0.50
N PHE A 52 -12.02 9.49 -1.59
CA PHE A 52 -10.92 10.13 -2.31
C PHE A 52 -11.43 10.70 -3.65
N ALA A 53 -10.88 11.83 -4.08
CA ALA A 53 -11.26 12.49 -5.33
C ALA A 53 -10.01 12.94 -6.09
N ALA A 54 -10.05 12.80 -7.42
CA ALA A 54 -9.01 13.28 -8.33
C ALA A 54 -9.64 14.14 -9.41
N ARG A 55 -8.95 15.23 -9.79
CA ARG A 55 -9.37 16.11 -10.88
C ARG A 55 -8.61 15.74 -12.15
N ASP A 56 -9.24 14.96 -13.03
CA ASP A 56 -8.70 14.59 -14.33
C ASP A 56 -9.80 14.59 -15.38
N GLU A 57 -9.62 15.36 -16.46
CA GLU A 57 -10.64 15.50 -17.50
C GLU A 57 -10.83 14.20 -18.30
N SER A 58 -9.73 13.57 -18.71
CA SER A 58 -9.73 12.41 -19.60
C SER A 58 -10.29 11.16 -18.94
N VAL A 59 -9.87 10.88 -17.69
CA VAL A 59 -10.35 9.76 -16.89
C VAL A 59 -11.80 10.00 -16.48
N THR A 60 -12.17 11.24 -16.17
CA THR A 60 -13.58 11.57 -15.88
C THR A 60 -14.47 11.32 -17.09
N ALA A 61 -14.04 11.72 -18.29
CA ALA A 61 -14.78 11.46 -19.52
C ALA A 61 -14.96 9.95 -19.75
N LEU A 62 -13.87 9.17 -19.65
CA LEU A 62 -13.92 7.71 -19.78
C LEU A 62 -14.89 7.07 -18.78
N LEU A 63 -14.74 7.37 -17.48
CA LEU A 63 -15.58 6.77 -16.44
C LEU A 63 -17.06 7.18 -16.57
N THR A 64 -17.33 8.39 -17.05
CA THR A 64 -18.70 8.85 -17.29
C THR A 64 -19.32 8.11 -18.47
N THR A 65 -18.55 7.91 -19.56
CA THR A 65 -19.00 7.11 -20.71
C THR A 65 -19.21 5.63 -20.36
N LEU A 66 -18.33 5.04 -19.54
CA LEU A 66 -18.49 3.66 -19.07
C LEU A 66 -19.74 3.48 -18.21
N ALA A 67 -20.06 4.45 -17.35
CA ALA A 67 -21.26 4.39 -16.51
C ALA A 67 -22.58 4.33 -17.31
N GLU A 68 -22.59 4.85 -18.54
CA GLU A 68 -23.73 4.76 -19.46
C GLU A 68 -23.72 3.47 -20.32
N ARG A 69 -22.65 2.68 -20.22
CA ARG A 69 -22.38 1.48 -21.04
C ARG A 69 -22.06 0.30 -20.13
N GLU A 70 -23.09 -0.21 -19.47
CA GLU A 70 -23.01 -1.24 -18.42
C GLU A 70 -22.14 -2.45 -18.81
N GLN A 71 -22.27 -2.94 -20.05
CA GLN A 71 -21.44 -4.05 -20.55
C GLN A 71 -19.94 -3.73 -20.60
N ASP A 72 -19.58 -2.50 -20.97
CA ASP A 72 -18.18 -2.09 -21.02
C ASP A 72 -17.63 -1.84 -19.62
N LEU A 73 -18.44 -1.27 -18.71
CA LEU A 73 -18.09 -1.11 -17.31
C LEU A 73 -17.85 -2.48 -16.65
N GLU A 74 -18.75 -3.44 -16.88
CA GLU A 74 -18.61 -4.82 -16.39
C GLU A 74 -17.34 -5.47 -16.94
N ALA A 75 -17.05 -5.31 -18.23
CA ALA A 75 -15.85 -5.86 -18.86
C ALA A 75 -14.56 -5.28 -18.26
N VAL A 76 -14.51 -3.96 -18.04
CA VAL A 76 -13.37 -3.29 -17.39
C VAL A 76 -13.24 -3.76 -15.95
N GLY A 77 -14.32 -3.75 -15.16
CA GLY A 77 -14.29 -4.16 -13.76
C GLY A 77 -13.89 -5.62 -13.58
N THR A 78 -14.41 -6.52 -14.41
CA THR A 78 -14.03 -7.95 -14.42
C THR A 78 -12.55 -8.12 -14.75
N SER A 79 -12.03 -7.36 -15.72
CA SER A 79 -10.61 -7.39 -16.07
C SER A 79 -9.73 -6.95 -14.91
N LEU A 80 -10.13 -5.89 -14.18
CA LEU A 80 -9.42 -5.40 -13.01
C LEU A 80 -9.48 -6.40 -11.83
N GLN A 81 -10.64 -7.01 -11.56
CA GLN A 81 -10.77 -8.07 -10.55
C GLN A 81 -9.85 -9.24 -10.86
N SER A 82 -9.88 -9.73 -12.11
CA SER A 82 -9.02 -10.83 -12.56
C SER A 82 -7.54 -10.47 -12.46
N ALA A 83 -7.14 -9.27 -12.89
CA ALA A 83 -5.78 -8.80 -12.75
C ALA A 83 -5.34 -8.79 -11.28
N LEU A 84 -6.23 -8.37 -10.37
CA LEU A 84 -6.01 -8.37 -8.92
C LEU A 84 -6.06 -9.77 -8.27
N GLY A 85 -6.36 -10.83 -9.02
CA GLY A 85 -6.52 -12.19 -8.49
C GLY A 85 -7.76 -12.34 -7.59
N ARG A 86 -8.78 -11.50 -7.78
CA ARG A 86 -10.05 -11.55 -7.05
C ARG A 86 -11.07 -12.40 -7.79
N ASP A 87 -12.00 -12.97 -7.03
CA ASP A 87 -13.19 -13.59 -7.62
C ASP A 87 -13.98 -12.54 -8.42
N VAL A 88 -14.51 -12.98 -9.55
CA VAL A 88 -15.29 -12.12 -10.43
C VAL A 88 -16.69 -11.96 -9.84
N ASP A 89 -16.99 -10.76 -9.38
CA ASP A 89 -18.31 -10.34 -8.93
C ASP A 89 -18.76 -9.17 -9.79
N ARG A 90 -19.66 -9.47 -10.74
CA ARG A 90 -20.16 -8.51 -11.73
C ARG A 90 -21.22 -7.60 -11.16
N ASP A 91 -22.01 -8.10 -10.21
CA ASP A 91 -23.12 -7.36 -9.62
C ASP A 91 -22.64 -6.26 -8.67
N ALA A 92 -21.41 -6.39 -8.16
CA ALA A 92 -20.73 -5.37 -7.35
C ALA A 92 -20.02 -4.27 -8.16
N LEU A 93 -20.07 -4.30 -9.50
CA LEU A 93 -19.34 -3.35 -10.34
C LEU A 93 -20.13 -2.06 -10.56
N ASP A 94 -19.60 -0.96 -10.05
CA ASP A 94 -20.03 0.39 -10.38
C ASP A 94 -18.81 1.28 -10.70
N ARG A 95 -19.06 2.55 -11.04
CA ARG A 95 -17.99 3.52 -11.33
C ARG A 95 -16.99 3.64 -10.17
N SER A 96 -17.47 3.62 -8.93
CA SER A 96 -16.61 3.76 -7.75
C SER A 96 -15.75 2.52 -7.54
N GLU A 97 -16.30 1.33 -7.75
CA GLU A 97 -15.57 0.07 -7.66
C GLU A 97 -14.50 -0.03 -8.74
N VAL A 98 -14.81 0.36 -9.99
CA VAL A 98 -13.81 0.42 -11.07
C VAL A 98 -12.62 1.31 -10.68
N VAL A 99 -12.88 2.50 -10.12
CA VAL A 99 -11.80 3.40 -9.66
C VAL A 99 -11.01 2.77 -8.51
N ARG A 100 -11.68 2.18 -7.51
CA ARG A 100 -11.01 1.51 -6.38
C ARG A 100 -10.13 0.34 -6.84
N LEU A 101 -10.60 -0.46 -7.81
CA LEU A 101 -9.83 -1.57 -8.37
C LEU A 101 -8.62 -1.06 -9.17
N ALA A 102 -8.82 -0.03 -10.01
CA ALA A 102 -7.74 0.55 -10.81
C ALA A 102 -6.62 1.16 -9.93
N VAL A 103 -6.98 1.89 -8.86
CA VAL A 103 -6.00 2.44 -7.92
C VAL A 103 -5.21 1.32 -7.22
N ARG A 104 -5.89 0.28 -6.74
CA ARG A 104 -5.22 -0.87 -6.10
C ARG A 104 -4.30 -1.61 -7.06
N LEU A 105 -4.73 -1.81 -8.30
CA LEU A 105 -3.92 -2.46 -9.33
C LEU A 105 -2.66 -1.63 -9.63
N GLY A 106 -2.81 -0.32 -9.81
CA GLY A 106 -1.68 0.58 -10.05
C GLY A 106 -0.66 0.59 -8.91
N LEU A 107 -1.13 0.63 -7.65
CA LEU A 107 -0.24 0.53 -6.48
C LEU A 107 0.46 -0.82 -6.40
N ARG A 108 -0.26 -1.92 -6.65
CA ARG A 108 0.34 -3.26 -6.64
C ARG A 108 1.45 -3.41 -7.69
N GLU A 109 1.28 -2.79 -8.86
CA GLU A 109 2.27 -2.88 -9.94
C GLU A 109 3.45 -1.91 -9.76
N ALA A 110 3.21 -0.71 -9.23
CA ALA A 110 4.23 0.33 -9.13
C ALA A 110 4.96 0.37 -7.79
N ALA A 111 4.27 0.05 -6.68
CA ALA A 111 4.79 0.20 -5.33
C ALA A 111 4.05 -0.77 -4.34
N PRO A 112 4.19 -2.09 -4.52
CA PRO A 112 3.46 -3.10 -3.74
C PRO A 112 3.72 -3.03 -2.24
N GLU A 113 4.90 -2.57 -1.81
CA GLU A 113 5.27 -2.43 -0.40
C GLU A 113 4.29 -1.55 0.41
N TYR A 114 3.67 -0.55 -0.22
CA TYR A 114 2.67 0.29 0.45
C TYR A 114 1.33 -0.43 0.66
N LEU A 115 1.04 -1.47 -0.13
CA LEU A 115 -0.14 -2.32 0.12
C LEU A 115 0.11 -3.29 1.27
N ASP A 116 1.35 -3.74 1.46
CA ASP A 116 1.74 -4.57 2.61
C ASP A 116 1.66 -3.74 3.90
N LEU A 117 2.22 -2.53 3.91
CA LEU A 117 2.10 -1.60 5.06
C LEU A 117 0.64 -1.25 5.38
N LEU A 118 -0.20 -1.04 4.35
CA LEU A 118 -1.63 -0.83 4.55
C LEU A 118 -2.33 -2.06 5.17
N ALA A 119 -1.91 -3.26 4.80
CA ALA A 119 -2.44 -4.50 5.37
C ALA A 119 -2.04 -4.65 6.84
N ASP A 120 -0.78 -4.35 7.18
CA ASP A 120 -0.27 -4.36 8.55
C ASP A 120 -1.00 -3.33 9.43
N ALA A 121 -1.13 -2.09 8.94
CA ALA A 121 -1.88 -1.03 9.61
C ALA A 121 -3.36 -1.41 9.81
N SER A 122 -4.00 -2.01 8.81
CA SER A 122 -5.38 -2.50 8.93
C SER A 122 -5.51 -3.57 10.01
N GLY A 123 -4.54 -4.49 10.10
CA GLY A 123 -4.49 -5.54 11.11
C GLY A 123 -4.23 -5.02 12.52
N GLU A 124 -3.36 -4.03 12.67
CA GLU A 124 -3.12 -3.33 13.94
C GLU A 124 -4.34 -2.52 14.39
N TYR A 125 -4.94 -1.74 13.48
CA TYR A 125 -6.16 -0.99 13.75
C TYR A 125 -7.30 -1.90 14.24
N ALA A 126 -7.50 -3.05 13.58
CA ALA A 126 -8.49 -4.04 14.03
C ALA A 126 -8.18 -4.56 15.45
N ARG A 127 -6.92 -4.90 15.75
CA ARG A 127 -6.51 -5.36 17.09
C ARG A 127 -6.73 -4.32 18.19
N ARG A 128 -6.68 -3.02 17.87
CA ARG A 128 -6.92 -1.93 18.83
C ARG A 128 -8.39 -1.66 19.11
N ASN A 129 -9.28 -2.00 18.18
CA ASN A 129 -10.69 -1.59 18.21
C ASN A 129 -11.69 -2.76 18.42
N PHE A 130 -11.21 -4.01 18.55
CA PHE A 130 -11.99 -5.20 18.90
C PHE A 130 -11.47 -5.85 20.18
#